data_AF-A0AAD4QTF3-F1
#
_entry.id   AF-A0AAD4QTF3-F1
#
_cell.length_a   1.000
_cell.length_b   1.000
_cell.length_c   1.000
_cell.angle_alpha   90.00
_cell.angle_beta   90.00
_cell.angle_gamma   90.00
#
_symmetry.space_group_name_H-M   'P 1'
#
loop_
_entity.id
_entity.type
_entity.pdbx_description
1 polymer ?
#
loop_
_entity_poly.entity_id
_entity_poly.type
_entity_poly.pdbx_seq_one_letter_code
_entity_poly.pdbx_strand_id
1 'polypeptide(L)'
;MIPAVWLARKHKMGALEATLPRPPFWKSFREATWGLAAPVLILGGMRAGWFTPTEAAVVAVFYGLFVGMCIHRTIKVRDLFVILRESGELSAVILLVVSLAGIFAYSLSTLGVIDPVTRAIVNSGLGEYGILALLILLLITVGMFLDGISIFLIFVPLLLPIMNHYQWDPVWFGVILTLKVALGQFTPPLAVNLMVSCRIAGVRMESTVRWVGWMLFSMFVVMVLVIIFPELALWLPRKLGY
;
A
#
# COMPACT_ATOMS: atom_id res chain seq x y z
N MET A 1 -8.31 -7.70 -10.63
CA MET A 1 -9.44 -8.63 -10.88
C MET A 1 -9.46 -9.19 -12.30
N ILE A 2 -9.46 -8.34 -13.34
CA ILE A 2 -9.49 -8.78 -14.75
C ILE A 2 -8.41 -9.82 -15.12
N PRO A 3 -7.12 -9.64 -14.74
CA PRO A 3 -6.08 -10.60 -15.09
C PRO A 3 -6.25 -11.94 -14.38
N ALA A 4 -6.71 -11.92 -13.12
CA ALA A 4 -6.96 -13.10 -12.33
C ALA A 4 -8.10 -13.94 -12.92
N VAL A 5 -9.20 -13.30 -13.32
CA VAL A 5 -10.33 -13.98 -13.97
C VAL A 5 -9.93 -14.54 -15.34
N TRP A 6 -9.14 -13.79 -16.10
CA TRP A 6 -8.64 -14.23 -17.41
C TRP A 6 -7.68 -15.42 -17.31
N LEU A 7 -6.70 -15.38 -16.39
CA LEU A 7 -5.80 -16.51 -16.10
C LEU A 7 -6.57 -17.73 -15.61
N ALA A 8 -7.53 -17.55 -14.70
CA ALA A 8 -8.32 -18.64 -14.14
C ALA A 8 -9.12 -19.35 -15.24
N ARG A 9 -9.76 -18.60 -16.14
CA ARG A 9 -10.47 -19.16 -17.30
C ARG A 9 -9.54 -19.83 -18.30
N LYS A 10 -8.38 -19.23 -18.59
CA LYS A 10 -7.42 -19.75 -19.58
C LYS A 10 -6.70 -21.01 -19.11
N HIS A 11 -6.35 -21.09 -17.83
CA HIS A 11 -5.62 -22.22 -17.25
C HIS A 11 -6.50 -23.19 -16.45
N LYS A 12 -7.83 -23.04 -16.52
CA LYS A 12 -8.81 -23.86 -15.79
C LYS A 12 -8.52 -23.94 -14.28
N MET A 13 -7.97 -22.87 -13.70
CA MET A 13 -7.74 -22.80 -12.26
C MET A 13 -9.12 -22.76 -11.58
N GLY A 14 -9.40 -23.73 -10.71
CA GLY A 14 -10.73 -23.95 -10.11
C GLY A 14 -11.59 -25.03 -10.80
N ALA A 15 -11.11 -25.71 -11.85
CA ALA A 15 -11.83 -26.84 -12.45
C ALA A 15 -11.95 -28.05 -11.50
N LEU A 16 -10.99 -28.22 -10.57
CA LEU A 16 -11.05 -29.22 -9.50
C LEU A 16 -12.00 -28.82 -8.35
N GLU A 17 -12.33 -27.52 -8.25
CA GLU A 17 -13.26 -26.97 -7.26
C GLU A 17 -14.66 -26.76 -7.84
N ALA A 18 -14.85 -26.98 -9.15
CA ALA A 18 -16.12 -26.83 -9.84
C ALA A 18 -17.18 -27.83 -9.34
N THR A 19 -16.74 -28.95 -8.75
CA THR A 19 -17.57 -29.98 -8.12
C THR A 19 -17.84 -29.70 -6.64
N LEU A 20 -17.16 -28.73 -6.02
CA LEU A 20 -17.44 -28.32 -4.65
C LEU A 20 -18.73 -27.49 -4.61
N PRO A 21 -19.59 -27.71 -3.60
CA PRO A 21 -20.78 -26.87 -3.43
C PRO A 21 -20.34 -25.42 -3.24
N ARG A 22 -20.82 -24.54 -4.12
CA ARG A 22 -20.54 -23.10 -4.01
C ARG A 22 -20.99 -22.64 -2.61
N PRO A 23 -20.13 -21.96 -1.84
CA PRO A 23 -20.53 -21.47 -0.54
C PRO A 23 -21.76 -20.56 -0.72
N PRO A 24 -22.82 -20.72 0.08
CA PRO A 24 -24.05 -19.96 -0.10
C PRO A 24 -23.76 -18.48 0.08
N PHE A 25 -23.94 -17.70 -1.00
CA PHE A 25 -23.58 -16.28 -1.10
C PHE A 25 -24.05 -15.48 0.12
N TRP A 26 -25.30 -15.71 0.54
CA TRP A 26 -25.90 -15.00 1.67
C TRP A 26 -25.25 -15.33 3.02
N LYS A 27 -24.84 -16.58 3.22
CA LYS A 27 -24.17 -17.01 4.45
C LYS A 27 -22.75 -16.43 4.51
N SER A 28 -22.01 -16.53 3.41
CA SER A 28 -20.65 -15.96 3.32
C SER A 28 -20.67 -14.43 3.42
N PHE A 29 -21.68 -13.78 2.85
CA PHE A 29 -21.86 -12.33 2.99
C PHE A 29 -22.10 -11.94 4.46
N ARG A 30 -22.94 -12.70 5.17
CA ARG A 30 -23.22 -12.49 6.61
C ARG A 30 -22.03 -12.81 7.52
N GLU A 31 -21.16 -13.73 7.12
CA GLU A 31 -19.91 -13.99 7.81
C GLU A 31 -18.88 -12.88 7.54
N ALA A 32 -18.83 -12.35 6.32
CA ALA A 32 -17.92 -11.28 5.92
C ALA A 32 -18.36 -9.87 6.37
N THR A 33 -19.63 -9.67 6.76
CA THR A 33 -20.14 -8.34 7.16
C THR A 33 -19.33 -7.70 8.28
N TRP A 34 -18.83 -8.49 9.24
CA TRP A 34 -18.00 -7.96 10.31
C TRP A 34 -16.63 -7.48 9.84
N GLY A 35 -16.03 -8.15 8.85
CA GLY A 35 -14.80 -7.67 8.20
C GLY A 35 -15.05 -6.43 7.35
N LEU A 36 -16.15 -6.41 6.59
CA LEU A 36 -16.52 -5.28 5.72
C LEU A 36 -16.96 -4.02 6.50
N ALA A 37 -17.43 -4.19 7.72
CA ALA A 37 -17.79 -3.07 8.59
C ALA A 37 -16.56 -2.27 9.08
N ALA A 38 -15.35 -2.86 9.11
CA ALA A 38 -14.15 -2.14 9.57
C ALA A 38 -13.80 -0.92 8.68
N PRO A 39 -13.65 -1.03 7.35
CA PRO A 39 -13.43 0.14 6.50
C PRO A 39 -14.55 1.19 6.58
N VAL A 40 -15.81 0.75 6.70
CA VAL A 40 -16.96 1.65 6.81
C VAL A 40 -16.93 2.41 8.13
N LEU A 41 -16.59 1.74 9.22
CA LEU A 41 -16.49 2.35 10.54
C LEU A 41 -15.33 3.36 10.61
N ILE A 42 -14.18 3.03 10.03
CA ILE A 42 -13.00 3.90 10.00
C ILE A 42 -13.26 5.12 9.10
N LEU A 43 -13.55 4.90 7.82
CA LEU A 43 -13.74 5.98 6.85
C LEU A 43 -15.02 6.78 7.11
N GLY A 44 -16.10 6.10 7.52
CA GLY A 44 -17.35 6.74 7.88
C GLY A 44 -17.23 7.56 9.16
N GLY A 45 -16.56 7.04 10.19
CA GLY A 45 -16.32 7.77 11.43
C GLY A 45 -15.43 9.00 11.23
N MET A 46 -14.40 8.89 10.40
CA MET A 46 -13.56 10.03 10.01
C MET A 46 -14.37 11.09 9.25
N ARG A 47 -15.24 10.68 8.31
CA ARG A 47 -16.07 11.63 7.54
C ARG A 47 -17.17 12.29 8.33
N ALA A 48 -17.76 11.57 9.28
CA ALA A 48 -18.76 12.13 10.17
C ALA A 48 -18.16 13.09 11.21
N GLY A 49 -16.83 13.25 11.22
CA GLY A 49 -16.12 14.08 12.20
C GLY A 49 -16.10 13.47 13.60
N TRP A 50 -16.43 12.18 13.72
CA TRP A 50 -16.48 11.49 15.02
C TRP A 50 -15.08 11.16 15.53
N PHE A 51 -14.14 10.89 14.61
CA PHE A 51 -12.77 10.50 14.95
C PHE A 51 -11.75 11.21 14.05
N THR A 52 -10.66 11.65 14.66
CA THR A 52 -9.42 12.01 13.97
C THR A 52 -8.68 10.75 13.47
N PRO A 53 -7.70 10.84 12.56
CA PRO A 53 -6.99 9.66 12.04
C PRO A 53 -6.36 8.78 13.13
N THR A 54 -5.84 9.39 14.20
CA THR A 54 -5.26 8.69 15.35
C THR A 54 -6.32 7.99 16.19
N GLU A 55 -7.45 8.64 16.46
CA GLU A 55 -8.59 8.01 17.15
C GLU A 55 -9.21 6.88 16.33
N ALA A 56 -9.33 7.05 15.02
CA ALA A 56 -9.86 6.04 14.11
C ALA A 56 -8.99 4.77 14.13
N ALA A 57 -7.68 4.89 14.25
CA ALA A 57 -6.78 3.76 14.42
C ALA A 57 -7.01 3.02 15.74
N VAL A 58 -7.21 3.74 16.85
CA VAL A 58 -7.54 3.14 18.15
C VAL A 58 -8.87 2.38 18.07
N VAL A 59 -9.90 2.99 17.49
CA VAL A 59 -11.20 2.33 17.31
C VAL A 59 -11.07 1.09 16.41
N ALA A 60 -10.28 1.15 15.34
CA ALA A 60 -10.02 0.00 14.47
C ALA A 60 -9.38 -1.18 15.24
N VAL A 61 -8.43 -0.91 16.14
CA VAL A 61 -7.79 -1.93 16.97
C VAL A 61 -8.79 -2.57 17.93
N PHE A 62 -9.56 -1.76 18.66
CA PHE A 62 -10.59 -2.28 19.57
C PHE A 62 -11.68 -3.06 18.83
N TYR A 63 -12.12 -2.57 17.67
CA TYR A 63 -13.08 -3.26 16.81
C TYR A 63 -12.52 -4.60 16.32
N GLY A 64 -11.30 -4.61 15.79
CA GLY A 64 -10.64 -5.83 15.33
C GLY A 64 -10.46 -6.85 16.46
N LEU A 65 -10.10 -6.39 17.66
CA LEU A 65 -9.97 -7.25 18.84
C LEU A 65 -11.33 -7.81 19.28
N PHE A 66 -12.38 -7.00 19.28
CA PHE A 66 -13.75 -7.45 19.59
C PHE A 66 -14.24 -8.49 18.58
N VAL A 67 -14.07 -8.23 17.29
CA VAL A 67 -14.46 -9.17 16.22
C VAL A 67 -13.65 -10.47 16.32
N GLY A 68 -12.33 -10.39 16.55
CA GLY A 68 -11.46 -11.56 16.68
C GLY A 68 -11.73 -12.42 17.91
N MET A 69 -11.98 -11.81 19.07
CA MET A 69 -12.22 -12.54 20.33
C MET A 69 -13.67 -12.99 20.50
N CYS A 70 -14.64 -12.12 20.22
CA CYS A 70 -16.05 -12.39 20.53
C CYS A 70 -16.81 -13.04 19.37
N ILE A 71 -16.54 -12.63 18.13
CA ILE A 71 -17.30 -13.06 16.96
C ILE A 71 -16.66 -14.28 16.30
N HIS A 72 -15.43 -14.14 15.82
CA HIS A 72 -14.71 -15.25 15.17
C HIS A 72 -14.07 -16.21 16.17
N ARG A 73 -13.87 -15.78 17.43
CA ARG A 73 -13.25 -16.57 18.51
C ARG A 73 -11.90 -17.18 18.11
N THR A 74 -11.15 -16.48 17.25
CA THR A 74 -9.84 -16.90 16.76
C THR A 74 -8.71 -16.45 17.67
N ILE A 75 -8.93 -15.39 18.47
CA ILE A 75 -7.93 -14.81 19.38
C ILE A 75 -8.28 -15.16 20.82
N LYS A 76 -7.34 -15.78 21.56
CA LYS A 76 -7.46 -16.02 23.00
C LYS A 76 -6.76 -14.91 23.78
N VAL A 77 -7.15 -14.74 25.05
CA VAL A 77 -6.53 -13.74 25.96
C VAL A 77 -5.01 -13.92 26.09
N ARG A 78 -4.52 -15.15 25.99
CA ARG A 78 -3.08 -15.46 26.01
C ARG A 78 -2.34 -14.95 24.77
N ASP A 79 -3.01 -14.90 23.63
CA ASP A 79 -2.43 -14.44 22.38
C ASP A 79 -2.26 -12.92 22.39
N LEU A 80 -3.03 -12.21 23.24
CA LEU A 80 -2.97 -10.76 23.37
C LEU A 80 -1.57 -10.26 23.71
N PHE A 81 -0.84 -10.94 24.60
CA PHE A 81 0.53 -10.56 24.95
C PHE A 81 1.48 -10.67 23.75
N VAL A 82 1.35 -11.75 22.97
CA VAL A 82 2.17 -11.97 21.78
C VAL A 82 1.87 -10.91 20.72
N ILE A 83 0.59 -10.65 20.45
CA ILE A 83 0.13 -9.64 19.48
C ILE A 83 0.62 -8.25 19.88
N LEU A 84 0.50 -7.87 21.15
CA LEU A 84 0.96 -6.57 21.64
C LEU A 84 2.48 -6.43 21.57
N ARG A 85 3.22 -7.48 21.92
CA ARG A 85 4.69 -7.49 21.81
C ARG A 85 5.15 -7.30 20.37
N GLU A 86 4.59 -8.09 19.44
CA GLU A 86 4.92 -8.01 18.01
C GLU A 86 4.55 -6.65 17.43
N SER A 87 3.37 -6.13 17.78
CA SER A 87 2.93 -4.79 17.37
C SER A 87 3.85 -3.69 17.92
N GLY A 88 4.30 -3.83 19.17
CA GLY A 88 5.22 -2.89 19.80
C GLY A 88 6.61 -2.91 19.18
N GLU A 89 7.14 -4.09 18.84
CA GLU A 89 8.42 -4.25 18.13
C GLU A 89 8.38 -3.57 16.75
N LEU A 90 7.33 -3.84 15.96
CA LEU A 90 7.13 -3.19 14.67
C LEU A 90 7.02 -1.66 14.83
N SER A 91 6.26 -1.20 15.82
CA SER A 91 6.09 0.24 16.09
C SER A 91 7.41 0.90 16.50
N ALA A 92 8.24 0.24 17.30
CA ALA A 92 9.54 0.76 17.72
C ALA A 92 10.50 0.92 16.54
N VAL A 93 10.56 -0.07 15.64
CA VAL A 93 11.34 0.02 14.40
C VAL A 93 10.85 1.19 13.54
N ILE A 94 9.54 1.31 13.36
CA ILE A 94 8.94 2.39 12.58
C ILE A 94 9.28 3.75 13.17
N LEU A 95 9.07 3.97 14.48
CA LEU A 95 9.34 5.25 15.14
C LEU A 95 10.83 5.64 15.08
N LEU A 96 11.73 4.67 15.17
CA LEU A 96 13.17 4.91 15.02
C LEU A 96 13.51 5.38 13.60
N VAL A 97 12.95 4.71 12.58
CA VAL A 97 13.12 5.11 11.17
C VAL A 97 12.56 6.51 10.93
N VAL A 98 11.36 6.82 11.43
CA VAL A 98 10.76 8.17 11.33
C VAL A 98 11.66 9.22 11.95
N SER A 99 12.20 8.95 13.13
CA SER A 99 13.04 9.90 13.86
C SER A 99 14.31 10.23 13.07
N LEU A 100 14.99 9.21 12.54
CA LEU A 100 16.18 9.40 11.71
C LEU A 100 15.85 10.07 10.36
N ALA A 101 14.73 9.69 9.74
CA ALA A 101 14.25 10.30 8.50
C ALA A 101 13.92 11.79 8.69
N GLY A 102 13.32 12.17 9.82
CA GLY A 102 13.04 13.56 10.16
C GLY A 102 14.32 14.38 10.30
N ILE A 103 15.34 13.85 10.98
CA ILE A 103 16.66 14.48 11.09
C ILE A 103 17.30 14.62 9.70
N PHE A 104 17.20 13.58 8.86
CA PHE A 104 17.72 13.61 7.49
C PHE A 104 17.02 14.67 6.63
N ALA A 105 15.68 14.74 6.67
CA ALA A 105 14.90 15.74 5.95
C ALA A 105 15.23 17.16 6.40
N TYR A 106 15.34 17.39 7.71
CA TYR A 106 15.74 18.68 8.27
C TYR A 106 17.16 19.06 7.85
N SER A 107 18.11 18.12 7.92
CA SER A 107 19.50 18.33 7.49
C SER A 107 19.58 18.67 6.01
N LEU A 108 18.84 17.96 5.15
CA LEU A 108 18.82 18.21 3.72
C LEU A 108 18.24 19.59 3.38
N SER A 109 17.19 20.01 4.10
CA SER A 109 16.62 21.35 4.00
C SER A 109 17.59 22.43 4.47
N THR A 110 18.35 22.17 5.54
CA THR A 110 19.28 23.14 6.15
C THR A 110 20.55 23.31 5.30
N LEU A 111 21.06 22.20 4.74
CA LEU A 111 22.24 22.20 3.87
C LEU A 111 21.96 22.80 2.49
N GLY A 112 20.70 23.13 2.17
CA GLY A 112 20.31 23.67 0.88
C GLY A 112 20.62 22.75 -0.29
N VAL A 113 20.79 21.44 -0.06
CA VAL A 113 21.11 20.43 -1.11
C VAL A 113 19.94 20.24 -2.08
N ILE A 114 18.73 20.57 -1.63
CA ILE A 114 17.50 20.41 -2.40
C ILE A 114 17.46 21.38 -3.59
N ASP A 115 17.95 22.61 -3.44
CA ASP A 115 18.02 23.62 -4.50
C ASP A 115 18.91 23.22 -5.69
N PRO A 116 20.18 22.81 -5.52
CA PRO A 116 21.03 22.37 -6.60
C PRO A 116 20.58 21.04 -7.22
N VAL A 117 19.97 20.13 -6.45
CA VAL A 117 19.36 18.90 -7.01
C VAL A 117 18.18 19.25 -7.91
N THR A 118 17.29 20.12 -7.47
CA THR A 118 16.16 20.61 -8.27
C THR A 118 16.65 21.35 -9.51
N ARG A 119 17.68 22.21 -9.39
CA ARG A 119 18.29 22.88 -10.54
C ARG A 119 19.00 21.93 -11.49
N ALA A 120 19.71 20.91 -11.00
CA ALA A 120 20.35 19.90 -11.83
C ALA A 120 19.31 19.09 -12.62
N ILE A 121 18.18 18.80 -11.99
CA ILE A 121 17.05 18.12 -12.59
C ILE A 121 16.37 19.02 -13.65
N VAL A 122 16.08 20.28 -13.34
CA VAL A 122 15.48 21.23 -14.29
C VAL A 122 16.42 21.51 -15.48
N ASN A 123 17.73 21.65 -15.22
CA ASN A 123 18.74 21.87 -16.25
C ASN A 123 19.08 20.63 -17.07
N SER A 124 18.66 19.43 -16.63
CA SER A 124 18.83 18.20 -17.41
C SER A 124 17.92 18.13 -18.64
N GLY A 125 16.94 19.04 -18.75
CA GLY A 125 15.97 19.07 -19.85
C GLY A 125 14.90 17.98 -19.79
N LEU A 126 14.90 17.16 -18.72
CA LEU A 126 13.81 16.24 -18.43
C LEU A 126 12.57 17.05 -18.01
N GLY A 127 11.54 17.08 -18.86
CA GLY A 127 10.26 17.67 -18.49
C GLY A 127 9.63 16.98 -17.28
N GLU A 128 8.52 17.53 -16.77
CA GLU A 128 7.77 17.04 -15.61
C GLU A 128 7.60 15.50 -15.60
N TYR A 129 7.21 14.93 -16.73
CA TYR A 129 7.04 13.48 -16.90
C TYR A 129 8.34 12.67 -16.83
N GLY A 130 9.47 13.24 -17.27
CA GLY A 130 10.78 12.58 -17.19
C GLY A 130 11.25 12.42 -15.75
N ILE A 131 10.97 13.42 -14.91
CA ILE A 131 11.31 13.41 -13.49
C ILE A 131 10.38 12.48 -12.74
N LEU A 132 9.09 12.53 -13.04
CA LEU A 132 8.12 11.59 -12.50
C LEU A 132 8.52 10.14 -12.83
N ALA A 133 8.96 9.86 -14.07
CA ALA A 133 9.43 8.54 -14.48
C ALA A 133 10.70 8.11 -13.72
N LEU A 134 11.64 9.02 -13.49
CA LEU A 134 12.85 8.76 -12.70
C LEU A 134 12.50 8.45 -11.23
N LEU A 135 11.63 9.25 -10.62
CA LEU A 135 11.14 9.03 -9.25
C LEU A 135 10.45 7.68 -9.13
N ILE A 136 9.61 7.36 -10.11
CA ILE A 136 8.93 6.08 -10.21
C ILE A 136 9.92 4.91 -10.24
N LEU A 137 10.97 5.01 -11.05
CA LEU A 137 11.97 3.96 -11.19
C LEU A 137 12.80 3.80 -9.92
N LEU A 138 13.19 4.94 -9.31
CA LEU A 138 13.85 4.98 -8.02
C LEU A 138 13.00 4.33 -6.93
N LEU A 139 11.72 4.70 -6.83
CA LEU A 139 10.78 4.19 -5.83
C LEU A 139 10.47 2.71 -6.00
N ILE A 140 10.41 2.19 -7.24
CA ILE A 140 10.34 0.74 -7.46
C ILE A 140 11.62 0.09 -6.95
N THR A 141 12.78 0.66 -7.30
CA THR A 141 14.08 0.12 -6.90
C THR A 141 14.23 0.07 -5.39
N VAL A 142 13.78 1.09 -4.66
CA VAL A 142 13.80 1.10 -3.20
C VAL A 142 12.69 0.24 -2.61
N GLY A 143 11.50 0.22 -3.23
CA GLY A 143 10.36 -0.64 -2.90
C GLY A 143 10.65 -2.12 -2.96
N MET A 144 11.66 -2.49 -3.73
CA MET A 144 12.20 -3.85 -3.80
C MET A 144 12.98 -4.26 -2.54
N PHE A 145 13.49 -3.32 -1.73
CA PHE A 145 14.30 -3.62 -0.54
C PHE A 145 13.67 -3.21 0.79
N LEU A 146 12.96 -2.08 0.80
CA LEU A 146 12.37 -1.53 2.02
C LEU A 146 10.89 -1.88 2.13
N ASP A 147 10.41 -1.93 3.37
CA ASP A 147 8.98 -2.05 3.62
C ASP A 147 8.25 -0.75 3.24
N GLY A 148 6.97 -0.86 2.91
CA GLY A 148 6.18 0.27 2.42
C GLY A 148 6.06 1.40 3.44
N ILE A 149 5.87 1.08 4.72
CA ILE A 149 5.76 2.06 5.81
C ILE A 149 7.06 2.86 5.91
N SER A 150 8.21 2.19 5.92
CA SER A 150 9.53 2.84 5.92
C SER A 150 9.72 3.77 4.72
N ILE A 151 9.28 3.37 3.53
CA ILE A 151 9.38 4.20 2.32
C ILE A 151 8.55 5.47 2.46
N PHE A 152 7.30 5.37 2.92
CA PHE A 152 6.47 6.57 3.12
C PHE A 152 7.15 7.56 4.07
N LEU A 153 7.72 7.07 5.18
CA LEU A 153 8.28 7.94 6.21
C LEU A 153 9.59 8.60 5.78
N ILE A 154 10.40 7.94 4.95
CA ILE A 154 11.66 8.48 4.43
C ILE A 154 11.44 9.35 3.20
N PHE A 155 10.66 8.85 2.22
CA PHE A 155 10.59 9.47 0.90
C PHE A 155 9.54 10.57 0.81
N VAL A 156 8.44 10.53 1.57
CA VAL A 156 7.46 11.63 1.54
C VAL A 156 8.14 12.97 1.85
N PRO A 157 8.85 13.17 2.97
CA PRO A 157 9.48 14.46 3.25
C PRO A 157 10.56 14.84 2.23
N LEU A 158 11.26 13.85 1.66
CA LEU A 158 12.25 14.06 0.61
C LEU A 158 11.64 14.50 -0.73
N LEU A 159 10.43 14.02 -1.05
CA LEU A 159 9.74 14.27 -2.32
C LEU A 159 8.78 15.46 -2.25
N LEU A 160 8.35 15.88 -1.06
CA LEU A 160 7.55 17.10 -0.84
C LEU A 160 8.09 18.35 -1.57
N PRO A 161 9.39 18.70 -1.52
CA PRO A 161 9.89 19.88 -2.23
C PRO A 161 9.76 19.76 -3.75
N ILE A 162 9.93 18.55 -4.30
CA ILE A 162 9.76 18.29 -5.74
C ILE A 162 8.29 18.41 -6.12
N MET A 163 7.40 17.82 -5.30
CA MET A 163 5.94 17.93 -5.44
C MET A 163 5.51 19.41 -5.44
N ASN A 164 6.04 20.22 -4.52
CA ASN A 164 5.78 21.65 -4.45
C ASN A 164 6.35 22.42 -5.65
N HIS A 165 7.54 22.06 -6.14
CA HIS A 165 8.14 22.70 -7.31
C HIS A 165 7.30 22.50 -8.58
N TYR A 166 6.83 21.27 -8.81
CA TYR A 166 5.98 20.93 -9.96
C TYR A 166 4.48 21.17 -9.71
N GLN A 167 4.10 21.68 -8.53
CA GLN A 167 2.71 21.94 -8.14
C GLN A 167 1.80 20.71 -8.31
N TRP A 168 2.33 19.51 -7.99
CA TRP A 168 1.57 18.27 -8.04
C TRP A 168 0.53 18.20 -6.94
N ASP A 169 -0.64 17.66 -7.27
CA ASP A 169 -1.68 17.38 -6.29
C ASP A 169 -1.19 16.31 -5.29
N PRO A 170 -1.23 16.58 -3.96
CA PRO A 170 -0.72 15.67 -2.94
C PRO A 170 -1.46 14.33 -2.89
N VAL A 171 -2.77 14.32 -3.21
CA VAL A 171 -3.58 13.10 -3.23
C VAL A 171 -3.16 12.24 -4.41
N TRP A 172 -3.06 12.82 -5.59
CA TRP A 172 -2.59 12.12 -6.79
C TRP A 172 -1.18 11.57 -6.60
N PHE A 173 -0.27 12.38 -6.06
CA PHE A 173 1.10 11.96 -5.78
C PHE A 173 1.15 10.83 -4.75
N GLY A 174 0.35 10.91 -3.68
CA GLY A 174 0.21 9.85 -2.68
C GLY A 174 -0.32 8.55 -3.27
N VAL A 175 -1.28 8.60 -4.19
CA VAL A 175 -1.78 7.42 -4.92
C VAL A 175 -0.68 6.80 -5.79
N ILE A 176 0.09 7.61 -6.52
CA ILE A 176 1.22 7.13 -7.32
C ILE A 176 2.27 6.48 -6.43
N LEU A 177 2.65 7.13 -5.33
CA LEU A 177 3.62 6.61 -4.37
C LEU A 177 3.15 5.25 -3.82
N THR A 178 1.87 5.13 -3.47
CA THR A 178 1.25 3.87 -3.00
C THR A 178 1.32 2.77 -4.06
N LEU A 179 0.95 3.08 -5.31
CA LEU A 179 1.01 2.13 -6.42
C LEU A 179 2.45 1.67 -6.70
N LYS A 180 3.42 2.58 -6.58
CA LYS A 180 4.84 2.29 -6.80
C LYS A 180 5.42 1.40 -5.73
N VAL A 181 5.15 1.69 -4.48
CA VAL A 181 5.54 0.86 -3.33
C VAL A 181 4.94 -0.54 -3.47
N ALA A 182 3.64 -0.63 -3.79
CA ALA A 182 2.98 -1.91 -3.99
C ALA A 182 3.65 -2.71 -5.12
N LEU A 183 3.96 -2.09 -6.26
CA LEU A 183 4.71 -2.74 -7.35
C LEU A 183 6.11 -3.21 -6.91
N GLY A 184 6.84 -2.39 -6.17
CA GLY A 184 8.18 -2.72 -5.66
C GLY A 184 8.16 -3.96 -4.76
N GLN A 185 7.21 -4.05 -3.84
CA GLN A 185 7.13 -5.16 -2.88
C GLN A 185 6.75 -6.52 -3.49
N PHE A 186 6.25 -6.53 -4.73
CA PHE A 186 5.97 -7.75 -5.50
C PHE A 186 7.06 -8.06 -6.53
N THR A 187 8.01 -7.15 -6.77
CA THR A 187 9.07 -7.32 -7.77
C THR A 187 10.33 -7.93 -7.12
N PRO A 188 10.98 -8.95 -7.73
CA PRO A 188 12.24 -9.53 -7.22
C PRO A 188 13.34 -8.46 -7.15
N PRO A 189 14.05 -8.31 -6.00
CA PRO A 189 14.94 -9.32 -5.42
C PRO A 189 14.52 -9.85 -4.04
N LEU A 190 13.87 -9.05 -3.17
CA LEU A 190 13.37 -9.51 -1.87
C LEU A 190 11.86 -9.83 -1.91
N ALA A 191 11.10 -9.12 -2.75
CA ALA A 191 9.67 -9.35 -3.01
C ALA A 191 8.88 -9.76 -1.76
N VAL A 192 8.98 -8.98 -0.68
CA VAL A 192 8.56 -9.39 0.68
C VAL A 192 7.12 -9.90 0.70
N ASN A 193 6.20 -9.22 0.02
CA ASN A 193 4.80 -9.63 -0.04
C ASN A 193 4.62 -10.94 -0.82
N LEU A 194 5.38 -11.12 -1.90
CA LEU A 194 5.38 -12.36 -2.68
C LEU A 194 5.95 -13.52 -1.87
N MET A 195 7.06 -13.30 -1.15
CA MET A 195 7.73 -14.27 -0.31
C MET A 195 6.84 -14.75 0.84
N VAL A 196 6.19 -13.82 1.54
CA VAL A 196 5.23 -14.14 2.61
C VAL A 196 4.04 -14.92 2.05
N SER A 197 3.49 -14.48 0.91
CA SER A 197 2.38 -15.18 0.26
C SER A 197 2.75 -16.61 -0.15
N CYS A 198 3.93 -16.81 -0.73
CA CYS A 198 4.43 -18.14 -1.09
C CYS A 198 4.65 -19.03 0.13
N ARG A 199 5.16 -18.46 1.25
CA ARG A 199 5.35 -19.17 2.51
C ARG A 199 4.03 -19.64 3.12
N ILE A 200 3.00 -18.79 3.09
CA ILE A 200 1.65 -19.14 3.58
C ILE A 200 1.02 -20.21 2.68
N ALA A 201 1.16 -20.08 1.37
CA ALA A 201 0.59 -21.01 0.39
C ALA A 201 1.40 -22.33 0.24
N GLY A 202 2.58 -22.44 0.84
CA GLY A 202 3.44 -23.64 0.75
C GLY A 202 4.00 -23.89 -0.66
N VAL A 203 4.10 -22.87 -1.50
CA VAL A 203 4.59 -22.99 -2.89
C VAL A 203 5.94 -22.32 -3.07
N ARG A 204 6.72 -22.78 -4.06
CA ARG A 204 8.01 -22.16 -4.39
C ARG A 204 7.79 -20.80 -5.06
N MET A 205 8.65 -19.83 -4.75
CA MET A 205 8.56 -18.50 -5.36
C MET A 205 8.74 -18.58 -6.89
N GLU A 206 9.72 -19.35 -7.36
CA GLU A 206 10.05 -19.54 -8.78
C GLU A 206 8.84 -19.96 -9.63
N SER A 207 8.03 -20.90 -9.12
CA SER A 207 6.81 -21.35 -9.80
C SER A 207 5.72 -20.27 -9.84
N THR A 208 5.77 -19.31 -8.90
CA THR A 208 4.77 -18.27 -8.72
C THR A 208 5.12 -16.98 -9.47
N VAL A 209 6.41 -16.67 -9.67
CA VAL A 209 6.88 -15.44 -10.35
C VAL A 209 6.25 -15.28 -11.73
N ARG A 210 6.17 -16.36 -12.52
CA ARG A 210 5.55 -16.32 -13.87
C ARG A 210 4.08 -15.88 -13.83
N TRP A 211 3.36 -16.30 -12.80
CA TRP A 211 1.94 -15.94 -12.62
C TRP A 211 1.78 -14.52 -12.09
N VAL A 212 2.65 -14.11 -11.17
CA VAL A 212 2.66 -12.76 -10.59
C VAL A 212 3.03 -11.70 -11.62
N GLY A 213 3.85 -12.05 -12.61
CA GLY A 213 4.20 -11.16 -13.73
C GLY A 213 2.97 -10.58 -14.44
N TRP A 214 1.89 -11.35 -14.61
CA TRP A 214 0.64 -10.87 -15.18
C TRP A 214 -0.09 -9.88 -14.27
N MET A 215 -0.02 -10.08 -12.96
CA MET A 215 -0.59 -9.15 -11.98
C MET A 215 0.22 -7.84 -11.94
N LEU A 216 1.55 -7.95 -11.93
CA LEU A 216 2.47 -6.81 -11.99
C LEU A 216 2.25 -5.99 -13.26
N PHE A 217 2.09 -6.64 -14.41
CA PHE A 217 1.78 -5.96 -15.67
C PHE A 217 0.46 -5.18 -15.57
N SER A 218 -0.60 -5.78 -15.02
CA SER A 218 -1.87 -5.08 -14.83
C SER A 218 -1.75 -3.89 -13.88
N MET A 219 -0.99 -4.03 -12.79
CA MET A 219 -0.76 -2.93 -11.85
C MET A 219 0.06 -1.81 -12.49
N PHE A 220 1.04 -2.15 -13.33
CA PHE A 220 1.81 -1.19 -14.10
C PHE A 220 0.92 -0.42 -15.08
N VAL A 221 0.02 -1.10 -15.80
CA VAL A 221 -0.95 -0.46 -16.70
C VAL A 221 -1.86 0.51 -15.94
N VAL A 222 -2.42 0.10 -14.80
CA VAL A 222 -3.25 0.99 -13.96
C VAL A 222 -2.47 2.23 -13.55
N MET A 223 -1.22 2.07 -13.16
CA MET A 223 -0.36 3.17 -12.78
C MET A 223 -0.03 4.10 -13.96
N VAL A 224 0.24 3.59 -15.17
CA VAL A 224 0.37 4.44 -16.37
C VAL A 224 -0.93 5.20 -16.64
N LEU A 225 -2.09 4.55 -16.49
CA LEU A 225 -3.38 5.21 -16.65
C LEU A 225 -3.61 6.32 -15.61
N VAL A 226 -3.22 6.13 -14.35
CA VAL A 226 -3.30 7.17 -13.31
C VAL A 226 -2.37 8.34 -13.60
N ILE A 227 -1.20 8.09 -14.22
CA ILE A 227 -0.27 9.15 -14.63
C ILE A 227 -0.85 10.00 -15.76
N ILE A 228 -1.46 9.38 -16.76
CA ILE A 228 -2.03 10.08 -17.93
C ILE A 228 -3.37 10.72 -17.58
N PHE A 229 -4.18 10.05 -16.77
CA PHE A 229 -5.52 10.48 -16.37
C PHE A 229 -5.57 10.62 -14.84
N PRO A 230 -5.09 11.75 -14.28
CA PRO A 230 -5.10 12.00 -12.84
C PRO A 230 -6.51 11.97 -12.25
N GLU A 231 -7.54 12.24 -13.06
CA GLU A 231 -8.94 12.12 -12.65
C GLU A 231 -9.32 10.71 -12.21
N LEU A 232 -8.66 9.64 -12.66
CA LEU A 232 -8.94 8.29 -12.14
C LEU A 232 -8.60 8.17 -10.65
N ALA A 233 -7.56 8.87 -10.20
CA ALA A 233 -7.20 8.93 -8.79
C ALA A 233 -7.98 9.99 -8.03
N LEU A 234 -8.31 11.11 -8.67
CA LEU A 234 -8.91 12.28 -8.03
C LEU A 234 -10.44 12.31 -8.06
N TRP A 235 -11.09 11.55 -8.95
CA TRP A 235 -12.54 11.57 -9.09
C TRP A 235 -13.25 11.11 -7.83
N LEU A 236 -12.77 10.02 -7.22
CA LEU A 236 -13.34 9.49 -5.99
C LEU A 236 -13.09 10.43 -4.79
N PRO A 237 -11.86 10.93 -4.54
CA PRO A 237 -11.61 11.99 -3.56
C PRO A 237 -12.48 13.23 -3.75
N ARG A 238 -12.55 13.80 -4.96
CA ARG A 238 -13.37 15.00 -5.26
C ARG A 238 -14.85 14.79 -5.02
N LYS A 239 -15.39 13.63 -5.41
CA LYS A 239 -16.80 13.28 -5.13
C LYS A 239 -17.06 13.04 -3.64
N LEU A 240 -16.03 12.74 -2.87
CA LEU A 240 -16.09 12.51 -1.43
C LEU A 240 -15.64 13.73 -0.61
N GLY A 241 -15.42 14.88 -1.25
CA GLY A 241 -15.18 16.18 -0.60
C GLY A 241 -13.72 16.54 -0.33
N TYR A 242 -12.77 15.93 -1.04
CA TYR A 242 -11.33 16.30 -1.03
C TYR A 242 -10.93 17.13 -2.25
#